data_AF-A0A4R3X9Q0-F1
#
_entry.id   AF-A0A4R3X9Q0-F1
#
_cell.length_a   1.000
_cell.length_b   1.000
_cell.length_c   1.000
_cell.angle_alpha   90.00
_cell.angle_beta   90.00
_cell.angle_gamma   90.00
#
_symmetry.space_group_name_H-M   'P 1'
#
loop_
_entity.id
_entity.type
_entity.pdbx_description
1 polymer ?
#
loop_
_entity_poly.entity_id
_entity_poly.type
_entity_poly.pdbx_seq_one_letter_code
_entity_poly.pdbx_strand_id
1 'polypeptide(L)' 'MGSFSAWHWLIVVAIILLLFGRGKIPQLLGDLGQGVRAFKKGISDDNTSGSDASR' A
#
# COMPACT_ATOMS: atom_id res chain seq x y z
N MET A 1 0.14 29.77 12.62
CA MET A 1 0.66 28.48 13.13
C MET A 1 0.45 27.41 12.06
N GLY A 2 1.16 27.55 10.93
CA GLY A 2 1.05 26.66 9.76
C GLY A 2 2.09 25.56 9.89
N SER A 3 1.68 24.50 10.56
CA SER A 3 2.36 23.21 10.67
C SER A 3 3.13 22.85 9.40
N PHE A 4 4.46 22.88 9.51
CA PHE A 4 5.39 22.12 8.68
C PHE A 4 5.11 22.23 7.17
N SER A 5 5.45 23.41 6.64
CA SER A 5 5.63 23.73 5.22
C SER A 5 5.95 22.49 4.40
N ALA A 6 5.24 22.25 3.29
CA ALA A 6 5.40 21.10 2.40
C ALA A 6 6.88 20.78 2.04
N TRP A 7 7.74 21.80 2.13
CA TRP A 7 9.19 21.68 2.04
C TRP A 7 9.84 20.71 3.04
N HIS A 8 9.36 20.66 4.29
CA HIS A 8 9.86 19.74 5.32
C HIS A 8 9.60 18.28 4.95
N TRP A 9 8.39 17.98 4.46
CA TRP A 9 8.04 16.64 4.01
C TRP A 9 8.91 16.17 2.85
N LEU A 10 9.27 17.06 1.91
CA LEU A 10 10.18 16.72 0.81
C LEU A 10 11.57 16.29 1.32
N ILE A 11 12.11 17.01 2.29
CA ILE A 11 13.42 16.69 2.92
C ILE A 11 13.36 15.39 3.71
N VAL A 12 12.28 15.15 4.46
CA VAL A 12 12.09 13.91 5.22
C VAL A 12 12.01 12.70 4.28
N VAL A 13 11.24 12.83 3.19
CA VAL A 13 11.13 11.78 2.17
C VAL A 13 12.49 11.51 1.51
N ALA A 14 13.27 12.55 1.22
CA ALA A 14 14.60 12.39 0.66
C ALA A 14 15.55 11.62 1.60
N ILE A 15 15.54 11.92 2.90
CA ILE A 15 16.35 11.20 3.89
C ILE A 15 15.92 9.75 4.02
N ILE A 16 14.61 9.48 4.07
CA ILE A 16 14.07 8.11 4.12
C ILE A 16 14.48 7.32 2.87
N LEU A 17 14.40 7.93 1.68
CA LEU A 17 14.87 7.29 0.45
C LEU A 17 16.36 6.99 0.49
N LEU A 18 17.18 7.85 1.09
CA LEU A 18 18.63 7.65 1.20
C LEU A 18 18.97 6.54 2.20
N LEU A 19 18.27 6.48 3.35
CA LEU A 19 18.49 5.47 4.40
C LEU A 19 18.06 4.07 3.96
N PHE A 20 16.87 3.97 3.37
CA PHE A 20 16.31 2.69 2.93
C PHE A 20 16.80 2.29 1.54
N GLY A 21 17.25 3.27 0.74
CA GLY A 21 17.64 3.07 -0.65
C GLY A 21 16.43 2.84 -1.59
N ARG A 22 16.62 3.19 -2.86
CA ARG A 22 15.61 3.05 -3.93
C ARG A 22 15.10 1.62 -4.19
N GLY A 23 15.77 0.58 -3.68
CA GLY A 23 15.39 -0.81 -3.89
C GLY A 23 14.50 -1.41 -2.79
N LYS A 24 14.70 -1.03 -1.53
CA LYS A 24 13.98 -1.64 -0.39
C LYS A 24 12.52 -1.20 -0.32
N ILE A 25 12.25 0.09 -0.55
CA ILE A 25 10.88 0.64 -0.50
C ILE A 25 9.95 -0.04 -1.53
N PRO A 26 10.28 -0.10 -2.83
CA PRO A 26 9.39 -0.74 -3.81
C PRO A 26 9.26 -2.26 -3.60
N GLN A 27 10.30 -2.92 -3.09
CA GLN A 27 10.23 -4.35 -2.75
C GLN A 27 9.26 -4.61 -1.60
N LEU A 28 9.37 -3.85 -0.49
CA LEU A 28 8.46 -3.93 0.65
C LEU A 28 7.03 -3.55 0.28
N LEU A 29 6.85 -2.48 -0.52
CA LEU A 29 5.53 -2.09 -1.03
C LEU A 29 4.95 -3.14 -1.98
N GLY A 30 5.78 -3.84 -2.75
CA GLY A 30 5.38 -4.95 -3.61
C GLY A 30 4.82 -6.12 -2.79
N ASP A 31 5.55 -6.55 -1.77
CA ASP A 31 5.16 -7.66 -0.88
C ASP A 31 3.88 -7.31 -0.10
N LEU A 32 3.81 -6.09 0.45
CA LEU A 32 2.60 -5.57 1.11
C LEU A 32 1.42 -5.45 0.12
N GLY A 33 1.68 -4.97 -1.09
CA GLY A 33 0.69 -4.79 -2.14
C GLY A 33 0.08 -6.12 -2.60
N GLN A 34 0.90 -7.17 -2.72
CA GLN A 34 0.41 -8.52 -3.00
C GLN A 34 -0.46 -9.05 -1.85
N GLY A 35 -0.05 -8.88 -0.59
CA GLY A 35 -0.84 -9.27 0.57
C GLY A 35 -2.20 -8.56 0.64
N VAL A 36 -2.22 -7.23 0.45
CA VAL A 36 -3.46 -6.43 0.42
C VAL A 36 -4.37 -6.83 -0.75
N ARG A 37 -3.79 -7.13 -1.92
CA ARG A 37 -4.56 -7.54 -3.10
C ARG A 37 -5.19 -8.93 -2.93
N ALA A 38 -4.47 -9.86 -2.31
CA ALA A 38 -5.00 -11.17 -1.95
C ALA A 38 -6.11 -11.07 -0.89
N PHE A 39 -5.91 -10.24 0.14
CA PHE A 39 -6.91 -9.97 1.18
C PHE A 39 -8.19 -9.36 0.60
N LYS A 40 -8.05 -8.34 -0.25
CA LYS A 40 -9.18 -7.72 -0.95
C LYS A 40 -9.92 -8.72 -1.85
N LYS A 41 -9.19 -9.57 -2.57
CA LYS A 41 -9.79 -10.60 -3.43
C LYS A 41 -10.57 -11.63 -2.62
N GLY A 42 -10.02 -12.11 -1.49
CA GLY A 42 -10.73 -13.03 -0.60
C GLY A 42 -12.04 -12.45 -0.05
N ILE A 43 -12.05 -11.19 0.38
CA ILE A 43 -13.27 -10.50 0.83
C ILE A 43 -14.29 -10.28 -0.30
N SER A 44 -13.81 -9.96 -1.51
CA SER A 44 -14.69 -9.77 -2.67
C SER A 44 -15.27 -11.08 -3.18
N ASP A 45 -14.52 -12.18 -3.16
CA ASP A 45 -15.04 -13.50 -3.53
C ASP A 45 -16.11 -14.00 -2.54
N ASP A 46 -15.96 -13.74 -1.24
CA ASP A 46 -17.00 -14.03 -0.23
C ASP A 46 -18.29 -13.21 -0.45
N ASN A 47 -18.20 -11.99 -0.98
CA ASN A 47 -19.37 -11.17 -1.29
C ASN A 47 -20.02 -11.53 -2.63
N THR A 48 -19.27 -12.06 -3.60
CA THR A 48 -19.81 -12.40 -4.93
C THR A 48 -20.30 -13.84 -5.06
N SER A 49 -19.87 -14.75 -4.17
CA SER A 49 -20.20 -16.17 -4.27
C SER A 49 -21.54 -16.57 -3.62
N GLY A 50 -22.31 -15.61 -3.09
CA GLY A 50 -23.68 -15.83 -2.57
C GLY A 50 -24.79 -15.86 -3.63
N SER A 51 -24.48 -15.65 -4.91
CA SER A 51 -25.50 -15.38 -5.95
C SER A 51 -25.65 -16.46 -7.03
N ASP A 52 -24.82 -17.50 -7.05
CA ASP A 52 -24.78 -18.50 -8.15
C ASP A 52 -24.95 -19.96 -7.68
N ALA A 53 -25.68 -20.21 -6.59
CA ALA A 53 -25.98 -21.57 -6.08
C ALA A 53 -27.45 -22.02 -6.26
N SER A 54 -28.21 -21.40 -7.17
CA SER A 54 -29.63 -21.75 -7.39
C SER A 54 -30.07 -21.76 -8.87
N ARG A 55 -29.26 -22.34 -9.76
CA ARG A 55 -29.65 -22.68 -11.13
C ARG A 55 -29.55 -24.17 -11.39
#